data_AF-A0A0K0CX11-F1
#
_entry.id   AF-A0A0K0CX11-F1
#
_cell.length_a   1.000
_cell.length_b   1.000
_cell.length_c   1.000
_cell.angle_alpha   90.00
_cell.angle_beta   90.00
_cell.angle_gamma   90.00
#
_symmetry.space_group_name_H-M   'P 1'
#
loop_
_entity.id
_entity.type
_entity.pdbx_description
1 polymer ?
#
loop_
_entity_poly.entity_id
_entity_poly.type
_entity_poly.pdbx_seq_one_letter_code
_entity_poly.pdbx_strand_id
1 'polypeptide(L)'
;MGVFAWSLFFTLLCFGKPKDVRDAELSAGPQGNLYALLVAGSSGWWNYRHQANVAHAYQLLVNKGVPTENIIVMMYDDVASDPQ
;
A
#
# COMPACT_ATOMS: atom_id res chain seq x y z
N MET A 1 0.80 -29.69 -46.95
CA MET A 1 0.26 -29.31 -45.63
C MET A 1 1.32 -28.91 -44.59
N GLY A 2 2.62 -28.76 -44.92
CA GLY A 2 3.69 -28.66 -43.90
C GLY A 2 4.32 -27.29 -43.61
N VAL A 3 4.11 -26.26 -44.44
CA VAL A 3 4.80 -24.95 -44.29
C VAL A 3 4.01 -23.90 -43.50
N PHE A 4 2.67 -24.01 -43.47
CA PHE A 4 1.82 -23.07 -42.73
C PHE A 4 1.86 -23.28 -41.21
N ALA A 5 2.11 -24.51 -40.74
CA ALA A 5 2.19 -24.81 -39.31
C ALA A 5 3.49 -24.30 -38.65
N TRP A 6 4.59 -24.23 -39.40
CA TRP A 6 5.87 -23.72 -38.88
C TRP A 6 5.97 -22.19 -38.87
N SER A 7 5.27 -21.51 -39.79
CA SER A 7 5.23 -20.04 -39.80
C SER A 7 4.43 -19.48 -38.62
N LEU A 8 3.35 -20.16 -38.20
CA LEU A 8 2.59 -19.82 -36.99
C LEU A 8 3.38 -20.08 -35.69
N PHE A 9 4.25 -21.09 -35.67
CA PHE A 9 5.07 -21.39 -34.50
C PHE A 9 6.21 -20.38 -34.28
N PHE A 10 6.82 -19.89 -35.37
CA PHE A 10 7.90 -18.89 -35.29
C PHE A 10 7.39 -17.50 -34.90
N THR A 11 6.15 -17.18 -35.28
CA THR A 11 5.52 -15.89 -34.90
C THR A 11 5.18 -15.87 -33.40
N LEU A 12 4.94 -17.01 -32.74
CA LEU A 12 4.64 -17.02 -31.30
C LEU A 12 5.89 -16.82 -30.42
N LEU A 13 7.08 -17.19 -30.91
CA LEU A 13 8.35 -17.07 -30.17
C LEU A 13 8.91 -15.64 -30.15
N CYS A 14 8.55 -14.79 -31.12
CA CYS A 14 9.11 -13.43 -31.25
C CYS A 14 8.24 -12.32 -30.64
N PHE A 15 7.04 -12.61 -30.14
CA PHE A 15 6.10 -11.61 -29.57
C PHE A 15 6.05 -11.59 -28.03
N GLY A 16 7.07 -12.12 -27.34
CA GLY A 16 7.27 -11.83 -25.93
C GLY A 16 7.71 -10.37 -25.76
N LYS A 17 6.81 -9.47 -25.36
CA LYS A 17 7.17 -8.08 -25.09
C LYS A 17 8.33 -8.05 -24.07
N PRO A 18 9.44 -7.33 -24.35
CA PRO A 18 10.48 -7.14 -23.35
C PRO A 18 9.85 -6.44 -22.15
N LYS A 19 10.01 -7.00 -20.94
CA LYS A 19 9.70 -6.26 -19.71
C LYS A 19 10.63 -5.05 -19.70
N ASP A 20 10.07 -3.84 -19.77
CA ASP A 20 10.87 -2.62 -19.68
C ASP A 20 11.54 -2.62 -18.29
N VAL A 21 12.78 -2.17 -18.22
CA VAL A 21 13.50 -1.99 -16.95
C VAL A 21 12.69 -1.08 -16.01
N ARG A 22 11.90 -0.15 -16.57
CA ARG A 22 10.95 0.69 -15.82
C ARG A 22 9.82 -0.10 -15.17
N ASP A 23 9.32 -1.17 -15.81
CA ASP A 23 8.27 -2.02 -15.24
C ASP A 23 8.81 -2.87 -14.09
N ALA A 24 10.09 -3.26 -14.15
CA ALA A 24 10.78 -3.99 -13.09
C ALA A 24 11.04 -3.10 -11.86
N GLU A 25 11.40 -1.83 -12.08
CA GLU A 25 11.59 -0.85 -10.99
C GLU A 25 10.26 -0.44 -10.35
N LEU A 26 9.18 -0.31 -11.14
CA LEU A 26 7.83 -0.08 -10.62
C LEU A 26 7.28 -1.30 -9.85
N SER A 27 7.68 -2.51 -10.25
CA SER A 27 7.33 -3.78 -9.59
C SER A 27 8.18 -4.06 -8.35
N ALA A 28 9.38 -3.50 -8.27
CA ALA A 28 10.23 -3.60 -7.10
C ALA A 28 9.63 -2.68 -6.04
N GLY A 29 8.83 -3.25 -5.14
CA GLY A 29 8.33 -2.52 -3.97
C GLY A 29 9.49 -1.81 -3.25
N PRO A 30 9.21 -0.68 -2.58
CA PRO A 30 10.25 0.15 -1.98
C PRO A 30 11.22 -0.69 -1.14
N GLN A 31 12.52 -0.51 -1.39
CA GLN A 31 13.58 -1.25 -0.71
C GLN A 31 13.81 -0.63 0.68
N GLY A 32 13.47 -1.37 1.75
CA GLY A 32 13.69 -0.96 3.14
C GLY A 32 12.48 -1.20 4.06
N ASN A 33 12.63 -0.84 5.34
CA ASN A 33 11.56 -0.90 6.32
C ASN A 33 10.66 0.34 6.21
N LEU A 34 9.35 0.13 6.12
CA LEU A 34 8.38 1.22 6.16
C LEU A 34 8.14 1.67 7.61
N TYR A 35 8.22 3.00 7.83
CA TYR A 35 7.88 3.66 9.09
C TYR A 35 6.78 4.68 8.86
N ALA A 36 5.94 4.90 9.88
CA ALA A 36 4.84 5.85 9.81
C ALA A 36 4.72 6.68 11.10
N LEU A 37 4.45 7.96 10.95
CA LEU A 37 4.03 8.87 12.02
C LEU A 37 2.60 9.33 11.74
N LEU A 38 1.66 8.96 12.59
CA LEU A 38 0.25 9.32 12.48
C LEU A 38 -0.10 10.35 13.55
N VAL A 39 -0.64 11.51 13.15
CA VAL A 39 -0.92 12.62 14.07
C VAL A 39 -2.37 13.11 13.92
N ALA A 40 -3.12 13.10 15.02
CA ALA A 40 -4.40 13.81 15.12
C ALA A 40 -4.18 15.15 15.83
N GLY A 41 -4.31 16.25 15.08
CA GLY A 41 -4.00 17.61 15.57
C GLY A 41 -5.11 18.29 16.39
N SER A 42 -6.11 17.56 16.89
CA SER A 42 -7.24 18.12 17.63
C SER A 42 -7.88 17.13 18.59
N SER A 43 -8.62 17.64 19.57
CA SER A 43 -9.37 16.88 20.58
C SER A 43 -10.88 17.17 20.53
N GLY A 44 -11.63 16.41 21.32
CA GLY A 44 -13.07 16.53 21.56
C GLY A 44 -13.96 15.86 20.52
N TRP A 45 -15.17 15.47 20.93
CA TRP A 45 -16.17 14.81 20.10
C TRP A 45 -16.45 15.50 18.76
N TRP A 46 -16.53 16.83 18.74
CA TRP A 46 -16.75 17.60 17.51
C TRP A 46 -15.65 17.37 16.44
N ASN A 47 -14.46 16.97 16.88
CA ASN A 47 -13.34 16.64 16.01
C ASN A 47 -13.07 15.13 15.91
N TYR A 48 -14.06 14.29 16.24
CA TYR A 48 -14.04 12.83 16.10
C TYR A 48 -13.28 12.35 14.87
N ARG A 49 -13.58 12.97 13.71
CA ARG A 49 -13.01 12.61 12.40
C ARG A 49 -11.47 12.57 12.37
N HIS A 50 -10.77 13.40 13.16
CA HIS A 50 -9.31 13.43 13.12
C HIS A 50 -8.70 12.21 13.81
N GLN A 51 -9.23 11.81 14.96
CA GLN A 51 -8.78 10.59 15.66
C GLN A 51 -9.27 9.33 14.95
N ALA A 52 -10.50 9.34 14.42
CA ALA A 52 -11.01 8.24 13.60
C ALA A 52 -10.17 8.00 12.34
N ASN A 53 -9.71 9.07 11.67
CA ASN A 53 -8.81 8.94 10.51
C ASN A 53 -7.47 8.33 10.90
N VAL A 54 -6.89 8.71 12.05
CA VAL A 54 -5.65 8.12 12.56
C VAL A 54 -5.83 6.64 12.90
N ALA A 55 -6.91 6.28 13.61
CA ALA A 55 -7.23 4.90 13.91
C ALA A 55 -7.43 4.06 12.64
N HIS A 56 -8.14 4.61 11.64
CA HIS A 56 -8.34 3.96 10.34
C HIS A 56 -7.01 3.73 9.61
N ALA A 57 -6.13 4.75 9.57
CA ALA A 57 -4.82 4.63 8.95
C ALA A 57 -3.93 3.60 9.68
N TYR A 58 -3.95 3.57 11.01
CA TYR A 58 -3.23 2.58 11.81
C TYR A 58 -3.66 1.15 11.45
N GLN A 59 -4.97 0.88 11.44
CA GLN A 59 -5.50 -0.44 11.09
C GLN A 59 -5.13 -0.83 9.65
N LEU A 60 -5.18 0.11 8.70
CA LEU A 60 -4.76 -0.14 7.33
C LEU A 60 -3.27 -0.54 7.25
N LEU A 61 -2.38 0.16 7.95
CA LEU A 61 -0.94 -0.15 7.95
C LEU A 61 -0.64 -1.51 8.58
N VAL A 62 -1.26 -1.82 9.73
CA VAL A 62 -1.14 -3.13 10.38
C VAL A 62 -1.64 -4.24 9.46
N ASN A 63 -2.81 -4.06 8.84
CA ASN A 63 -3.37 -5.04 7.88
C ASN A 63 -2.52 -5.21 6.61
N LYS A 64 -1.68 -4.23 6.27
CA LYS A 64 -0.73 -4.30 5.16
C LYS A 64 0.66 -4.81 5.58
N GLY A 65 0.84 -5.22 6.83
CA GLY A 65 2.05 -5.87 7.32
C GLY A 65 3.14 -4.91 7.79
N VAL A 66 2.82 -3.65 8.06
CA VAL A 66 3.78 -2.73 8.70
C VAL A 66 3.94 -3.15 10.17
N PRO A 67 5.18 -3.42 10.65
CA PRO A 67 5.42 -3.76 12.05
C PRO A 67 4.95 -2.64 12.97
N THR A 68 4.26 -2.99 14.06
CA THR A 68 3.72 -1.98 14.99
C THR A 68 4.81 -1.15 15.66
N GLU A 69 6.02 -1.69 15.86
CA GLU A 69 7.16 -0.91 16.36
C GLU A 69 7.60 0.23 15.41
N ASN A 70 7.21 0.16 14.13
CA ASN A 70 7.53 1.18 13.13
C ASN A 70 6.43 2.25 12.98
N ILE A 71 5.34 2.15 13.75
CA ILE A 71 4.20 3.08 13.69
C ILE A 71 4.12 3.87 14.98
N ILE A 72 4.41 5.17 14.89
CA ILE A 72 4.24 6.11 16.01
C ILE A 72 2.89 6.79 15.86
N VAL A 73 2.06 6.70 16.89
CA VAL A 73 0.73 7.34 16.93
C VAL A 73 0.74 8.47 17.95
N MET A 74 0.33 9.65 17.52
CA MET A 74 0.12 10.82 18.37
C MET A 74 -1.32 11.29 18.21
N MET A 75 -2.16 11.00 19.20
CA MET A 75 -3.54 11.46 19.25
C MET A 75 -3.90 11.84 20.69
N TYR A 76 -4.92 12.68 20.85
CA TYR A 76 -5.33 13.15 22.19
C TYR A 76 -5.97 12.04 23.03
N ASP A 77 -6.58 11.03 22.39
CA ASP A 77 -7.15 9.84 23.01
C ASP A 77 -8.34 10.11 23.95
N ASP A 78 -9.18 11.10 23.60
CA ASP A 78 -10.40 11.43 24.33
C ASP A 78 -11.70 10.96 23.65
N VAL A 79 -11.63 10.55 22.38
CA VAL A 79 -12.83 10.23 21.57
C VAL A 79 -13.45 8.89 21.95
N ALA A 80 -12.66 7.86 22.24
CA ALA A 80 -13.19 6.51 22.50
C ALA A 80 -13.95 6.40 23.83
N SER A 81 -13.68 7.30 24.77
CA SER A 81 -14.31 7.37 26.09
C SER A 81 -15.23 8.58 26.24
N ASP A 82 -15.52 9.32 25.17
CA ASP A 82 -16.45 10.46 25.22
C ASP A 82 -17.87 9.94 25.54
N PRO A 83 -18.61 10.57 26.46
CA PRO A 83 -19.95 10.12 26.85
C PRO A 83 -21.07 10.47 25.87
N GLN A 84 -20.82 11.33 24.87
CA GLN A 84 -21.80 11.68 23.83
C GLN A 84 -22.02 10.54 22.83
#